data_AF-A0A840QS18-F1
#
_entry.id   AF-A0A840QS18-F1
#
_cell.length_a   1.000
_cell.length_b   1.000
_cell.length_c   1.000
_cell.angle_alpha   90.00
_cell.angle_beta   90.00
_cell.angle_gamma   90.00
#
_symmetry.space_group_name_H-M   'P 1'
#
loop_
_entity.id
_entity.type
_entity.pdbx_description
1 polymer ?
#
loop_
_entity_poly.entity_id
_entity_poly.type
_entity_poly.pdbx_seq_one_letter_code
_entity_poly.pdbx_strand_id
1 'polypeptide(L)'
;MEFVDHLYDLYKDKLTGDEEDALIIIEGVVADFSNQDIEKIFRDLSEEDRFNMVSLFLYEKFRQKVAKEGIGQTKNRDDQQFKYYH
;
A
#
# COMPACT_ATOMS: atom_id res chain seq x y z
N MET A 1 -7.20 4.81 -14.11
CA MET A 1 -8.22 3.77 -13.83
C MET A 1 -9.41 4.54 -13.31
N GLU A 2 -10.57 4.43 -13.96
CA GLU A 2 -11.72 5.34 -13.76
C GLU A 2 -12.05 5.55 -12.27
N PHE A 3 -11.97 4.51 -11.44
CA PHE A 3 -12.18 4.62 -9.99
C PHE A 3 -11.16 5.53 -9.26
N VAL A 4 -9.87 5.45 -9.59
CA VAL A 4 -8.83 6.33 -9.03
C VAL A 4 -9.05 7.77 -9.49
N ASP A 5 -9.42 7.95 -10.75
CA ASP A 5 -9.71 9.27 -11.33
C ASP A 5 -10.92 9.90 -10.63
N HIS A 6 -11.97 9.11 -10.35
CA HIS A 6 -13.15 9.54 -9.58
C HIS A 6 -12.83 9.85 -8.11
N LEU A 7 -12.00 9.03 -7.46
CA LEU A 7 -11.54 9.30 -6.10
C LEU A 7 -10.75 10.61 -6.03
N TYR A 8 -9.84 10.80 -6.98
CA TYR A 8 -9.09 12.03 -7.10
C TYR A 8 -10.02 13.23 -7.29
N ASP A 9 -10.99 13.15 -8.18
CA ASP A 9 -11.93 14.26 -8.41
C ASP A 9 -12.81 14.58 -7.19
N LEU A 10 -13.19 13.58 -6.39
CA LEU A 10 -14.00 13.77 -5.17
C LEU A 10 -13.22 14.39 -4.01
N TYR A 11 -11.90 14.18 -3.97
CA TYR A 11 -11.09 14.51 -2.81
C TYR A 11 -9.96 15.52 -3.08
N LYS A 12 -9.68 15.89 -4.34
CA LYS A 12 -8.60 16.83 -4.70
C LYS A 12 -8.64 18.17 -3.96
N ASP A 13 -9.83 18.68 -3.65
CA ASP A 13 -10.00 19.95 -2.92
C ASP A 13 -9.88 19.78 -1.39
N LYS A 14 -9.77 18.54 -0.91
CA LYS A 14 -9.60 18.16 0.50
C LYS A 14 -8.20 17.62 0.82
N LEU A 15 -7.39 17.31 -0.19
CA LEU A 15 -6.00 16.92 -0.02
C LEU A 15 -5.22 18.17 0.41
N THR A 16 -4.88 18.26 1.69
CA THR A 16 -4.16 19.42 2.24
C THR A 16 -2.65 19.39 1.95
N GLY A 17 -2.17 18.30 1.35
CA GLY A 17 -0.83 18.19 0.76
C GLY A 17 0.03 17.06 1.33
N ASP A 18 -0.41 16.39 2.39
CA ASP A 18 0.34 15.29 2.98
C ASP A 18 -0.11 13.95 2.39
N GLU A 19 0.85 13.06 2.07
CA GLU A 19 0.59 11.71 1.58
C GLU A 19 -0.32 10.90 2.52
N GLU A 20 -0.33 11.26 3.81
CA GLU A 20 -1.19 10.69 4.84
C GLU A 20 -2.69 10.97 4.61
N ASP A 21 -3.05 12.13 4.03
CA ASP A 21 -4.46 12.47 3.74
C ASP A 21 -5.06 11.51 2.71
N ALA A 22 -4.29 11.20 1.66
CA ALA A 22 -4.72 10.30 0.60
C ALA A 22 -4.91 8.87 1.12
N LEU A 23 -4.02 8.41 2.00
CA LEU A 23 -4.12 7.08 2.59
C LEU A 23 -5.37 6.96 3.47
N ILE A 24 -5.62 7.93 4.36
CA ILE A 24 -6.79 7.93 5.24
C ILE A 24 -8.09 7.91 4.42
N ILE A 25 -8.15 8.68 3.33
CA ILE A 25 -9.31 8.72 2.43
C ILE A 25 -9.52 7.37 1.76
N ILE A 26 -8.47 6.76 1.22
CA ILE A 26 -8.54 5.46 0.56
C ILE A 26 -8.98 4.38 1.56
N GLU A 27 -8.41 4.37 2.77
CA GLU A 27 -8.79 3.42 3.82
C GLU A 27 -10.25 3.57 4.23
N GLY A 28 -10.72 4.80 4.42
CA GLY A 28 -12.13 5.07 4.73
C GLY A 28 -13.08 4.59 3.64
N VAL A 29 -12.74 4.83 2.37
CA VAL A 29 -13.55 4.40 1.22
C VAL A 29 -13.57 2.88 1.09
N VAL A 30 -12.41 2.23 1.23
CA VAL A 30 -12.30 0.76 1.12
C VAL A 30 -12.96 0.05 2.31
N ALA A 31 -13.00 0.66 3.50
CA ALA A 31 -13.64 0.07 4.67
C ALA A 31 -15.16 -0.17 4.49
N ASP A 32 -15.81 0.63 3.64
CA ASP A 32 -17.24 0.51 3.34
C ASP A 32 -17.54 -0.46 2.19
N PHE A 33 -16.52 -1.02 1.53
CA PHE A 33 -16.70 -1.90 0.38
C PHE A 33 -17.10 -3.31 0.78
N SER A 34 -18.08 -3.85 0.06
CA SER A 34 -18.38 -5.27 0.10
C SER A 34 -17.40 -6.07 -0.76
N ASN A 35 -17.37 -7.40 -0.59
CA ASN A 35 -16.62 -8.28 -1.47
C ASN A 35 -17.01 -8.11 -2.95
N GLN A 36 -18.27 -7.79 -3.24
CA GLN A 36 -18.73 -7.57 -4.61
C GLN A 36 -18.14 -6.29 -5.22
N ASP A 37 -17.98 -5.24 -4.41
CA ASP A 37 -17.38 -3.98 -4.85
C ASP A 37 -15.89 -4.17 -5.16
N ILE A 38 -15.17 -4.92 -4.30
CA ILE A 38 -13.78 -5.28 -4.54
C ILE A 38 -13.63 -6.15 -5.80
N GLU A 39 -14.49 -7.14 -6.00
CA GLU A 39 -14.49 -7.95 -7.22
C GLU A 39 -14.74 -7.12 -8.47
N LYS A 40 -15.64 -6.13 -8.40
CA LYS A 40 -15.91 -5.24 -9.52
C LYS A 40 -14.67 -4.41 -9.87
N ILE A 41 -14.03 -3.79 -8.88
CA ILE A 41 -12.78 -3.05 -9.09
C ILE A 41 -11.71 -3.93 -9.73
N PHE A 42 -11.56 -5.16 -9.25
CA PHE A 42 -10.58 -6.09 -9.80
C PHE A 42 -10.86 -6.49 -11.25
N ARG A 43 -12.15 -6.65 -11.63
CA ARG A 43 -12.55 -6.94 -13.01
C ARG A 43 -12.36 -5.74 -13.94
N ASP A 44 -12.54 -4.53 -13.42
CA ASP A 44 -12.41 -3.28 -14.19
C ASP A 44 -10.94 -2.88 -14.44
N LEU A 45 -9.98 -3.45 -13.71
CA LEU A 45 -8.55 -3.31 -13.96
C LEU A 45 -8.13 -3.88 -15.33
N SER A 46 -7.05 -3.36 -15.91
CA SER A 46 -6.39 -4.04 -17.02
C SER A 46 -5.79 -5.37 -16.57
N GLU A 47 -5.50 -6.28 -17.50
CA GLU A 47 -4.83 -7.54 -17.17
C GLU A 47 -3.46 -7.29 -16.50
N GLU A 48 -2.69 -6.36 -17.05
CA GLU A 48 -1.41 -5.94 -16.48
C GLU A 48 -1.57 -5.42 -15.05
N ASP A 49 -2.54 -4.54 -14.80
CA ASP A 49 -2.74 -3.98 -13.47
C ASP A 49 -3.21 -5.04 -12.46
N ARG A 50 -4.02 -6.03 -12.88
CA ARG A 50 -4.37 -7.17 -12.02
C ARG A 50 -3.13 -7.96 -11.62
N PHE A 51 -2.24 -8.25 -12.57
CA PHE A 51 -0.99 -8.95 -12.27
C PHE A 51 -0.07 -8.12 -11.37
N ASN A 52 0.02 -6.82 -11.59
CA ASN A 52 0.79 -5.90 -10.77
C ASN A 52 0.25 -5.85 -9.33
N MET A 53 -1.08 -5.74 -9.17
CA MET A 53 -1.74 -5.73 -7.86
C MET A 53 -1.47 -7.01 -7.08
N VAL A 54 -1.62 -8.17 -7.73
CA VAL A 54 -1.35 -9.48 -7.11
C VAL A 54 0.14 -9.60 -6.73
N SER A 55 1.04 -9.17 -7.64
CA SER A 55 2.48 -9.21 -7.40
C SER A 55 2.89 -8.34 -6.22
N LEU A 56 2.35 -7.12 -6.12
CA LEU A 56 2.62 -6.20 -5.02
C LEU A 56 2.10 -6.76 -3.69
N PHE A 57 0.89 -7.29 -3.67
CA PHE A 57 0.32 -7.90 -2.46
C PHE A 57 1.17 -9.10 -1.99
N LEU A 58 1.55 -9.98 -2.90
CA LEU A 58 2.39 -11.13 -2.60
C LEU A 58 3.78 -10.70 -2.14
N TYR A 59 4.38 -9.70 -2.77
CA TYR A 59 5.66 -9.12 -2.37
C TYR A 59 5.59 -8.60 -0.93
N GLU A 60 4.57 -7.82 -0.58
CA GLU A 60 4.40 -7.28 0.76
C GLU A 60 4.22 -8.38 1.82
N LYS A 61 3.36 -9.36 1.56
CA LYS A 61 3.17 -10.50 2.46
C LYS A 61 4.44 -11.34 2.59
N PHE A 62 5.17 -11.52 1.50
CA PHE A 62 6.43 -12.25 1.51
C PHE A 62 7.50 -11.50 2.30
N ARG A 63 7.65 -10.19 2.10
CA ARG A 63 8.56 -9.32 2.85
C ARG A 63 8.28 -9.38 4.36
N GLN A 64 7.01 -9.26 4.75
CA GLN A 64 6.60 -9.39 6.15
C GLN A 64 6.95 -10.76 6.74
N LYS A 65 6.74 -11.83 5.98
CA LYS A 65 7.10 -13.19 6.40
C LYS A 65 8.62 -13.34 6.56
N VAL A 66 9.40 -12.90 5.59
CA VAL A 66 10.87 -12.91 5.63
C VAL A 66 11.40 -12.17 6.85
N ALA A 67 10.87 -10.97 7.12
CA ALA A 67 11.22 -10.18 8.29
C ALA A 67 10.87 -10.88 9.62
N LYS A 68 9.69 -11.50 9.70
CA LYS A 68 9.24 -12.26 10.87
C LYS A 68 10.13 -13.47 11.16
N GLU A 69 10.59 -14.15 10.12
CA GLU A 69 11.50 -15.30 10.23
C GLU A 69 12.98 -14.88 10.39
N GLY A 70 13.27 -13.57 10.36
CA GLY A 70 14.64 -13.03 10.46
C GLY A 70 15.53 -13.38 9.26
N ILE A 71 14.96 -13.90 8.18
CA ILE A 71 15.67 -14.24 6.96
C ILE A 71 16.04 -12.94 6.24
N GLY A 72 17.26 -12.80 5.73
CA GLY A 72 17.69 -11.55 5.09
C GLY A 72 18.05 -10.41 6.06
N GLN A 73 17.95 -10.62 7.38
CA GLN A 73 18.78 -9.89 8.33
C GLN A 73 20.21 -10.45 8.27
N THR A 74 20.88 -10.26 7.12
CA THR A 74 22.33 -10.13 7.20
C THR A 74 22.57 -8.98 8.16
N LYS A 75 23.07 -9.31 9.35
CA LYS A 75 23.66 -8.35 10.26
C LYS A 75 24.64 -7.52 9.44
N ASN A 76 24.22 -6.36 8.94
CA ASN A 76 25.14 -5.25 8.78
C ASN A 76 25.57 -4.92 10.20
N ARG A 77 26.68 -5.54 10.59
CA ARG A 77 27.35 -5.36 11.88
C ARG A 77 27.88 -3.92 12.05
N ASP A 78 27.62 -3.05 11.09
CA ASP A 78 28.20 -1.71 10.99
C ASP A 78 27.19 -0.56 11.22
N ASP A 79 25.87 -0.83 11.23
CA ASP A 79 24.86 0.22 11.47
C ASP A 79 24.50 0.41 12.96
N GLN A 80 25.19 -0.28 13.87
CA GLN A 80 25.07 -0.07 15.34
C GLN A 80 26.05 0.99 15.88
N GLN A 81 26.60 1.86 15.03
CA GLN A 81 27.49 2.95 15.44
C GLN A 81 26.95 4.37 15.16
N PHE A 82 25.66 4.62 15.38
CA PHE A 82 25.25 5.98 15.77
C PHE A 82 24.66 5.95 17.18
N LYS A 83 25.63 5.97 18.09
CA LYS A 83 25.54 6.13 19.54
C LYS A 83 24.47 7.14 19.95
N TYR A 84 23.62 6.71 20.87
CA TYR A 84 23.14 7.57 21.94
C TYR A 84 24.33 8.10 22.77
N TYR A 85 24.15 9.32 23.29
CA TYR A 85 24.87 10.02 24.37
C TYR A 85 25.89 11.13 23.99
N HIS A 86 25.44 12.36 24.32
CA HIS A 86 26.12 13.63 24.59
C HIS A 86 26.57 14.50 23.42
#